data_AF-A0A291GJ96-F1
#
_entry.id   AF-A0A291GJ96-F1
#
_cell.length_a   1.000
_cell.length_b   1.000
_cell.length_c   1.000
_cell.angle_alpha   90.00
_cell.angle_beta   90.00
_cell.angle_gamma   90.00
#
_symmetry.space_group_name_H-M   'P 1'
#
loop_
_entity.id
_entity.type
_entity.pdbx_description
1 polymer ?
#
loop_
_entity_poly.entity_id
_entity_poly.type
_entity_poly.pdbx_seq_one_letter_code
_entity_poly.pdbx_strand_id
1 'polypeptide(L)'
;MQPTDFFPKWLRGLILGFAAVAFAVGVIAVFVTSNDTGTAALLAVSVVLLALAIFADRISSIEAGGMKLVLVAAEQLARADAAAGEGRDADAARLRESAKTLLAMAGPVSSDLEKVRRTMTSSWERVATLEALMSQARTLANTDISAQDVRRLFYTNTEGNRITAIGIMQARPELADMECLTDSVHKSRSAFEQYQALRAVSETVSQLSDGSPLRDNLLAMVEEALTRGVISPGDSDRRELAEQILRSKQ
;
A
#
# COMPACT_ATOMS: atom_id res chain seq x y z
N MET A 1 10.62 -11.99 -0.90
CA MET A 1 10.44 -11.82 -2.37
C MET A 1 10.93 -10.43 -2.68
N GLN A 2 12.12 -10.29 -3.28
CA GLN A 2 12.63 -8.96 -3.65
C GLN A 2 11.71 -8.36 -4.73
N PRO A 3 11.43 -7.04 -4.71
CA PRO A 3 10.76 -6.41 -5.82
C PRO A 3 11.64 -6.64 -7.04
N THR A 4 11.18 -7.46 -7.98
CA THR A 4 11.84 -7.59 -9.27
C THR A 4 11.69 -6.24 -9.93
N ASP A 5 12.78 -5.47 -9.93
CA ASP A 5 12.97 -4.37 -10.89
C ASP A 5 12.49 -4.91 -12.25
N PHE A 6 11.39 -4.34 -12.77
CA PHE A 6 10.77 -4.79 -14.02
C PHE A 6 11.77 -4.77 -15.19
N PHE A 7 12.83 -3.95 -15.05
CA PHE A 7 14.01 -3.93 -15.89
C PHE A 7 15.26 -4.19 -15.04
N PRO A 8 16.06 -5.22 -15.36
CA PRO A 8 17.36 -5.42 -14.74
C PRO A 8 18.20 -4.13 -14.79
N LYS A 9 19.00 -3.85 -13.74
CA LYS A 9 19.87 -2.65 -13.69
C LYS A 9 20.75 -2.49 -14.94
N TRP A 10 21.19 -3.60 -15.54
CA TRP A 10 21.95 -3.59 -16.80
C TRP A 10 21.13 -3.08 -17.99
N LEU A 11 19.84 -3.42 -18.06
CA LEU A 11 18.94 -2.98 -19.13
C LEU A 11 18.59 -1.49 -19.00
N ARG A 12 18.47 -0.96 -17.78
CA ARG A 12 18.38 0.49 -17.54
C ARG A 12 19.62 1.23 -18.03
N GLY A 13 20.81 0.70 -17.72
CA GLY A 13 22.07 1.23 -18.20
C GLY A 13 22.16 1.25 -19.73
N LEU A 14 21.68 0.19 -20.39
CA LEU A 14 21.61 0.13 -21.86
C LEU A 14 20.63 1.15 -22.45
N ILE A 15 19.45 1.32 -21.86
CA ILE A 15 18.45 2.31 -22.32
C ILE A 15 18.99 3.73 -22.18
N LEU A 16 19.60 4.06 -21.03
CA LEU A 16 20.23 5.38 -20.80
C LEU A 16 21.40 5.63 -21.76
N GLY A 17 22.26 4.62 -21.96
CA GLY A 17 23.36 4.69 -22.91
C GLY A 17 22.87 4.90 -24.34
N PHE A 18 21.87 4.14 -24.77
CA PHE A 18 21.28 4.25 -26.11
C PHE A 18 20.60 5.60 -26.32
N ALA A 19 19.84 6.09 -25.33
CA ALA A 19 19.20 7.41 -25.38
C ALA A 19 20.23 8.55 -25.48
N ALA A 20 21.33 8.48 -24.71
CA ALA A 20 22.40 9.47 -24.76
C ALA A 20 23.13 9.46 -26.11
N VAL A 21 23.42 8.28 -26.66
CA VAL A 21 24.05 8.13 -27.97
C VAL A 21 23.11 8.62 -29.09
N ALA A 22 21.84 8.23 -29.06
CA ALA A 22 20.85 8.69 -30.04
C ALA A 22 20.65 10.22 -30.00
N PHE A 23 20.65 10.82 -28.81
CA PHE A 23 20.59 12.27 -28.64
C PHE A 23 21.83 12.96 -29.21
N ALA A 24 23.04 12.47 -28.91
CA ALA A 24 24.28 13.03 -29.43
C ALA A 24 24.35 12.93 -30.96
N VAL A 25 23.96 11.79 -31.54
CA VAL A 25 23.88 11.59 -32.99
C VAL A 25 22.84 12.52 -33.61
N GLY A 26 21.68 12.70 -32.97
CA GLY A 26 20.65 13.64 -33.42
C GLY A 26 21.14 15.10 -33.44
N VAL A 27 21.84 15.54 -32.38
CA VAL A 27 22.44 16.89 -32.32
C VAL A 27 23.48 17.08 -33.43
N ILE A 28 24.36 16.11 -33.65
CA ILE A 28 25.37 16.19 -34.72
C ILE A 28 24.70 16.20 -36.11
N ALA A 29 23.67 15.38 -36.32
CA ALA A 29 22.97 15.31 -37.59
C ALA A 29 22.31 16.64 -37.99
N VAL A 30 21.80 17.43 -37.03
CA VAL A 30 21.21 18.77 -37.26
C VAL A 30 22.22 19.73 -37.90
N PHE A 31 23.51 19.61 -37.59
CA PHE A 31 24.54 20.49 -38.14
C PHE A 31 25.20 19.96 -39.41
N VAL A 32 25.06 18.66 -39.71
CA VAL A 32 25.74 17.99 -40.83
C VAL A 32 24.78 17.69 -41.99
N THR A 33 23.47 17.58 -41.75
CA THR A 33 22.49 17.18 -42.76
C THR A 33 21.54 18.32 -43.14
N SER A 34 21.24 18.44 -44.42
CA SER A 34 20.25 19.40 -44.98
C SER A 34 18.83 18.80 -45.04
N ASN A 35 18.60 17.70 -44.33
CA ASN A 35 17.33 16.96 -44.34
C ASN A 35 16.52 17.27 -43.07
N ASP A 36 15.97 18.48 -43.03
CA ASP A 36 15.31 19.10 -41.86
C ASP A 36 14.20 18.24 -41.24
N THR A 37 13.52 17.42 -42.05
CA THR A 37 12.41 16.57 -41.59
C THR A 37 12.88 15.36 -40.79
N GLY A 38 14.02 14.75 -41.16
CA GLY A 38 14.55 13.56 -40.49
C GLY A 38 15.17 13.88 -39.12
N THR A 39 15.87 15.00 -39.04
CA THR A 39 16.48 15.52 -37.80
C THR A 39 15.43 15.98 -36.79
N ALA A 40 14.35 16.63 -37.24
CA ALA A 40 13.23 17.00 -36.37
C ALA A 40 12.54 15.78 -35.73
N ALA A 41 12.32 14.70 -36.51
CA ALA A 41 11.72 13.47 -36.00
C ALA A 41 12.61 12.77 -34.96
N LEU A 42 13.92 12.70 -35.19
CA LEU A 42 14.89 12.10 -34.26
C LEU A 42 14.99 12.88 -32.93
N LEU A 43 14.97 14.21 -32.98
CA LEU A 43 14.95 15.04 -31.78
C LEU A 43 13.65 14.86 -31.00
N ALA A 44 12.50 14.86 -31.68
CA ALA A 44 11.20 14.65 -31.03
C ALA A 44 11.14 13.28 -30.32
N VAL A 45 11.57 12.21 -30.98
CA VAL A 45 11.63 10.86 -30.39
C VAL A 45 12.61 10.80 -29.22
N SER A 46 13.76 11.45 -29.32
CA SER A 46 14.76 11.48 -28.24
C SER A 46 14.26 12.23 -27.00
N VAL A 47 13.57 13.36 -27.19
CA VAL A 47 12.94 14.12 -26.10
C VAL A 47 11.84 13.31 -25.44
N VAL A 48 11.01 12.61 -26.21
CA VAL A 48 9.96 11.72 -25.68
C VAL A 48 10.58 10.55 -24.90
N LEU A 49 11.64 9.92 -25.40
CA LEU A 49 12.32 8.84 -24.69
C LEU A 49 13.03 9.33 -23.42
N LEU A 50 13.64 10.52 -23.44
CA LEU A 50 14.25 11.13 -22.27
C LEU A 50 13.19 11.49 -21.22
N ALA A 51 12.06 12.05 -21.66
CA ALA A 51 10.92 12.30 -20.80
C ALA A 51 10.41 10.99 -20.19
N LEU A 52 10.21 9.93 -21.00
CA LEU A 52 9.80 8.62 -20.49
C LEU A 52 10.81 8.05 -19.50
N ALA A 53 12.12 8.19 -19.72
CA ALA A 53 13.14 7.71 -18.78
C ALA A 53 13.15 8.47 -17.46
N ILE A 54 13.03 9.81 -17.50
CA ILE A 54 12.99 10.68 -16.32
C ILE A 54 11.68 10.49 -15.54
N PHE A 55 10.56 10.34 -16.26
CA PHE A 55 9.24 10.18 -15.67
C PHE A 55 8.86 8.72 -15.39
N ALA A 56 9.61 7.71 -15.85
CA ALA A 56 9.35 6.30 -15.56
C ALA A 56 9.35 6.02 -14.05
N ASP A 57 10.27 6.62 -13.30
CA ASP A 57 10.32 6.49 -11.84
C ASP A 57 9.15 7.19 -11.13
N ARG A 58 8.54 8.20 -11.79
CA ARG A 58 7.30 8.87 -11.34
C ARG A 58 6.03 8.13 -11.76
N ILE A 59 6.01 7.48 -12.91
CA ILE A 59 4.84 6.69 -13.36
C ILE A 59 4.72 5.42 -12.51
N SER A 60 5.85 4.85 -12.10
CA SER A 60 5.91 3.72 -11.16
C SER A 60 5.29 4.03 -9.79
N SER A 61 5.25 5.31 -9.37
CA SER A 61 4.58 5.72 -8.13
C SER A 61 3.10 6.04 -8.31
N ILE A 62 2.65 6.29 -9.54
CA ILE A 62 1.24 6.53 -9.89
C ILE A 62 0.48 5.20 -9.99
N GLU A 63 1.13 4.11 -10.41
CA GLU A 63 0.52 2.77 -10.47
C GLU A 63 0.14 2.17 -9.09
N ALA A 64 0.69 2.67 -7.98
CA ALA A 64 0.65 1.94 -6.71
C ALA A 64 -0.21 2.56 -5.59
N GLY A 65 -0.87 3.70 -5.80
CA GLY A 65 -1.50 4.43 -4.67
C GLY A 65 -2.95 4.05 -4.33
N GLY A 66 -3.71 3.51 -5.29
CA GLY A 66 -5.16 3.35 -5.17
C GLY A 66 -5.83 2.78 -6.42
N MET A 67 -5.12 2.78 -7.55
CA MET A 67 -5.62 2.28 -8.84
C MET A 67 -6.06 0.81 -8.78
N LYS A 68 -5.41 -0.04 -7.97
CA LYS A 68 -5.86 -1.41 -7.74
C LYS A 68 -7.21 -1.48 -7.01
N LEU A 69 -7.49 -0.59 -6.05
CA LEU A 69 -8.83 -0.50 -5.46
C LEU A 69 -9.86 0.04 -6.45
N VAL A 70 -9.47 1.01 -7.29
CA VAL A 70 -10.34 1.51 -8.37
C VAL A 70 -10.70 0.38 -9.35
N LEU A 71 -9.75 -0.48 -9.70
CA LEU A 71 -10.01 -1.66 -10.54
C LEU A 71 -10.96 -2.65 -9.87
N VAL A 72 -10.75 -2.95 -8.59
CA VAL A 72 -11.67 -3.81 -7.82
C VAL A 72 -13.06 -3.19 -7.72
N ALA A 73 -13.15 -1.87 -7.49
CA ALA A 73 -14.42 -1.18 -7.43
C ALA A 73 -15.14 -1.21 -8.80
N ALA A 74 -14.41 -1.02 -9.89
CA ALA A 74 -14.93 -1.15 -11.25
C ALA A 74 -15.45 -2.57 -11.54
N GLU A 75 -14.72 -3.62 -11.10
CA GLU A 75 -15.18 -5.01 -11.19
C GLU A 75 -16.48 -5.24 -10.40
N GLN A 76 -16.58 -4.68 -9.20
CA GLN A 76 -17.79 -4.78 -8.37
C GLN A 76 -18.98 -4.04 -9.00
N LEU A 77 -18.76 -2.89 -9.64
CA LEU A 77 -19.79 -2.18 -10.41
C LEU A 77 -20.25 -3.01 -11.62
N ALA A 78 -19.32 -3.61 -12.37
CA ALA A 78 -19.66 -4.49 -13.49
C ALA A 78 -20.50 -5.69 -13.04
N ARG A 79 -20.18 -6.30 -11.90
CA ARG A 79 -21.00 -7.37 -11.29
C ARG A 79 -22.37 -6.86 -10.82
N ALA A 80 -22.44 -5.64 -10.31
CA ALA A 80 -23.70 -5.04 -9.90
C ALA A 80 -24.63 -4.84 -11.10
N ASP A 81 -24.10 -4.40 -12.23
CA ASP A 81 -24.88 -4.20 -13.46
C ASP A 81 -25.35 -5.54 -14.04
N ALA A 82 -24.51 -6.58 -14.00
CA ALA A 82 -24.92 -7.94 -14.35
C ALA A 82 -26.04 -8.47 -13.43
N ALA A 83 -25.91 -8.30 -12.11
CA ALA A 83 -26.93 -8.72 -11.14
C ALA A 83 -28.26 -7.97 -11.35
N ALA A 84 -28.22 -6.67 -11.68
CA ALA A 84 -29.40 -5.90 -12.02
C ALA A 84 -30.06 -6.40 -13.32
N GLY A 85 -29.25 -6.75 -14.34
CA GLY A 85 -29.75 -7.35 -15.58
C GLY A 85 -30.46 -8.69 -15.38
N GLU A 86 -30.12 -9.42 -14.32
CA GLU A 86 -30.75 -10.68 -13.90
C GLU A 86 -31.94 -10.49 -12.93
N GLY A 87 -32.31 -9.25 -12.59
CA GLY A 87 -33.38 -8.94 -11.64
C GLY A 87 -33.02 -9.16 -10.17
N ARG A 88 -31.73 -9.30 -9.84
CA ARG A 88 -31.21 -9.45 -8.47
C ARG A 88 -30.88 -8.09 -7.84
N ASP A 89 -31.89 -7.24 -7.69
CA ASP A 89 -31.73 -5.83 -7.31
C ASP A 89 -31.03 -5.64 -5.95
N ALA A 90 -31.32 -6.50 -4.97
CA ALA A 90 -30.69 -6.45 -3.66
C ALA A 90 -29.18 -6.77 -3.73
N ASP A 91 -28.76 -7.68 -4.61
CA ASP A 91 -27.35 -8.00 -4.81
C ASP A 91 -26.62 -6.86 -5.51
N ALA A 92 -27.27 -6.29 -6.53
CA ALA A 92 -26.74 -5.14 -7.26
C ALA A 92 -26.53 -3.93 -6.35
N ALA A 93 -27.48 -3.65 -5.44
CA ALA A 93 -27.36 -2.57 -4.46
C ALA A 93 -26.16 -2.78 -3.52
N ARG A 94 -26.00 -4.00 -2.97
CA ARG A 94 -24.85 -4.34 -2.11
C ARG A 94 -23.51 -4.17 -2.83
N LEU A 95 -23.41 -4.66 -4.06
CA LEU A 95 -22.19 -4.55 -4.86
C LEU A 95 -21.83 -3.10 -5.18
N ARG A 96 -22.82 -2.26 -5.49
CA ARG A 96 -22.60 -0.81 -5.70
C ARG A 96 -22.11 -0.13 -4.43
N GLU A 97 -22.66 -0.48 -3.28
CA GLU A 97 -22.23 0.13 -2.02
C GLU A 97 -20.80 -0.28 -1.66
N SER A 98 -20.45 -1.57 -1.77
CA SER A 98 -19.08 -2.03 -1.61
C SER A 98 -18.11 -1.32 -2.57
N ALA A 99 -18.51 -1.08 -3.82
CA ALA A 99 -17.69 -0.35 -4.77
C ALA A 99 -17.45 1.12 -4.36
N LYS A 100 -18.48 1.82 -3.87
CA LYS A 100 -18.33 3.18 -3.33
C LYS A 100 -17.37 3.22 -2.14
N THR A 101 -17.51 2.27 -1.20
CA THR A 101 -16.61 2.16 -0.05
C THR A 101 -15.16 1.95 -0.50
N LEU A 102 -14.92 1.07 -1.48
CA LEU A 102 -13.59 0.86 -2.06
C LEU A 102 -13.04 2.13 -2.73
N LEU A 103 -13.86 2.89 -3.44
CA LEU A 103 -13.44 4.16 -4.05
C LEU A 103 -13.11 5.23 -2.99
N ALA A 104 -13.88 5.31 -1.90
CA ALA A 104 -13.59 6.20 -0.78
C ALA A 104 -12.25 5.84 -0.11
N MET A 105 -11.96 4.54 0.03
CA MET A 105 -10.69 4.05 0.57
C MET A 105 -9.50 4.22 -0.38
N ALA A 106 -9.72 4.22 -1.70
CA ALA A 106 -8.70 4.50 -2.71
C ALA A 106 -8.23 5.97 -2.71
N GLY A 107 -8.79 6.80 -1.82
CA GLY A 107 -8.49 8.21 -1.66
C GLY A 107 -7.07 8.55 -1.19
N PRO A 108 -6.81 9.83 -0.85
CA PRO A 108 -5.47 10.42 -0.71
C PRO A 108 -4.53 9.71 0.27
N VAL A 109 -5.07 9.11 1.34
CA VAL A 109 -4.33 8.56 2.49
C VAL A 109 -3.24 7.58 2.07
N SER A 110 -3.54 6.65 1.15
CA SER A 110 -2.57 5.67 0.68
C SER A 110 -1.48 6.26 -0.22
N SER A 111 -1.83 7.27 -1.03
CA SER A 111 -0.87 7.97 -1.88
C SER A 111 0.04 8.92 -1.09
N ASP A 112 -0.47 9.48 0.01
CA ASP A 112 0.27 10.44 0.83
C ASP A 112 1.27 9.75 1.75
N LEU A 113 0.97 8.53 2.22
CA LEU A 113 1.91 7.74 3.02
C LEU A 113 3.19 7.37 2.24
N GLU A 114 3.03 6.93 1.00
CA GLU A 114 4.15 6.63 0.09
C GLU A 114 4.96 7.89 -0.23
N LYS A 115 4.31 9.03 -0.46
CA LYS A 115 4.99 10.31 -0.66
C LYS A 115 5.84 10.67 0.54
N VAL A 116 5.26 10.68 1.74
CA VAL A 116 5.95 11.03 3.00
C VAL A 116 7.21 10.19 3.20
N ARG A 117 7.15 8.88 2.92
CA ARG A 117 8.34 8.02 3.06
C ARG A 117 9.42 8.27 2.03
N ARG A 118 9.04 8.59 0.80
CA ARG A 118 9.99 8.86 -0.29
C ARG A 118 10.64 10.23 -0.17
N THR A 119 9.93 11.20 0.38
CA THR A 119 10.40 12.60 0.42
C THR A 119 11.00 12.99 1.77
N MET A 120 10.64 12.32 2.87
CA MET A 120 11.11 12.68 4.21
C MET A 120 12.10 11.63 4.76
N THR A 121 13.27 12.13 5.15
CA THR A 121 14.24 11.36 5.96
C THR A 121 13.64 11.03 7.33
N SER A 122 14.15 10.00 8.00
CA SER A 122 13.70 9.62 9.34
C SER A 122 13.86 10.78 10.33
N SER A 123 12.74 11.41 10.71
CA SER A 123 12.67 12.51 11.67
C SER A 123 11.39 12.39 12.52
N TRP A 124 11.33 13.14 13.62
CA TRP A 124 10.12 13.26 14.45
C TRP A 124 8.93 13.81 13.64
N GLU A 125 9.18 14.72 12.70
CA GLU A 125 8.17 15.29 11.78
C GLU A 125 7.56 14.21 10.89
N ARG A 126 8.40 13.27 10.42
CA ARG A 126 7.93 12.12 9.63
C ARG A 126 7.02 11.22 10.47
N VAL A 127 7.37 10.96 11.72
CA VAL A 127 6.52 10.15 12.63
C VAL A 127 5.18 10.84 12.89
N ALA A 128 5.19 12.14 13.19
CA ALA A 128 3.95 12.92 13.40
C ALA A 128 3.06 12.91 12.15
N THR A 129 3.66 13.01 10.96
CA THR A 129 2.93 12.96 9.69
C THR A 129 2.32 11.57 9.45
N LEU A 130 3.06 10.50 9.72
CA LEU A 130 2.56 9.13 9.61
C LEU A 130 1.43 8.84 10.62
N GLU A 131 1.50 9.37 11.84
CA GLU A 131 0.42 9.28 12.82
C GLU A 131 -0.82 10.08 12.40
N ALA A 132 -0.65 11.25 11.78
CA ALA A 132 -1.77 12.01 11.21
C ALA A 132 -2.48 11.23 10.07
N LEU A 133 -1.72 10.50 9.25
CA LEU A 133 -2.28 9.60 8.23
C LEU A 133 -3.01 8.41 8.87
N MET A 134 -2.49 7.85 9.97
CA MET A 134 -3.19 6.81 10.74
C MET A 134 -4.50 7.31 11.35
N SER A 135 -4.53 8.55 11.85
CA SER A 135 -5.76 9.17 12.34
C SER A 135 -6.82 9.24 11.22
N GLN A 136 -6.42 9.63 10.01
CA GLN A 136 -7.30 9.64 8.84
C GLN A 136 -7.75 8.22 8.44
N ALA A 137 -6.86 7.21 8.51
CA ALA A 137 -7.24 5.83 8.26
C ALA A 137 -8.30 5.33 9.26
N ARG A 138 -8.20 5.72 10.54
CA ARG A 138 -9.19 5.38 11.56
C ARG A 138 -10.56 6.01 11.28
N THR A 139 -10.62 7.23 10.73
CA THR A 139 -11.93 7.86 10.43
C THR A 139 -12.68 7.16 9.29
N LEU A 140 -11.97 6.45 8.39
CA LEU A 140 -12.61 5.62 7.36
C LEU A 140 -13.43 4.47 7.96
N ALA A 141 -13.15 4.06 9.20
CA ALA A 141 -13.93 3.03 9.88
C ALA A 141 -15.39 3.44 10.15
N ASN A 142 -15.70 4.74 10.09
CA ASN A 142 -17.07 5.27 10.23
C ASN A 142 -17.95 5.03 8.99
N THR A 143 -17.37 4.51 7.90
CA THR A 143 -18.12 4.12 6.70
C THR A 143 -18.74 2.73 6.86
N ASP A 144 -19.69 2.38 6.00
CA ASP A 144 -20.24 1.02 5.95
C ASP A 144 -19.21 0.08 5.29
N ILE A 145 -18.24 -0.35 6.10
CA ILE A 145 -17.14 -1.21 5.71
C ILE A 145 -17.22 -2.56 6.41
N SER A 146 -17.05 -3.63 5.64
CA SER A 146 -17.01 -5.00 6.14
C SER A 146 -15.59 -5.49 6.39
N ALA A 147 -15.42 -6.51 7.23
CA ALA A 147 -14.12 -7.17 7.44
C ALA A 147 -13.53 -7.72 6.13
N GLN A 148 -14.39 -8.17 5.20
CA GLN A 148 -13.95 -8.64 3.88
C GLN A 148 -13.38 -7.50 3.04
N ASP A 149 -13.94 -6.30 3.12
CA ASP A 149 -13.43 -5.13 2.40
C ASP A 149 -12.10 -4.66 2.99
N VAL A 150 -11.95 -4.68 4.32
CA VAL A 150 -10.67 -4.41 5.00
C VAL A 150 -9.59 -5.41 4.55
N ARG A 151 -9.93 -6.71 4.52
CA ARG A 151 -9.04 -7.76 4.02
C ARG A 151 -8.64 -7.52 2.56
N ARG A 152 -9.61 -7.18 1.70
CA ARG A 152 -9.36 -6.89 0.29
C ARG A 152 -8.45 -5.67 0.11
N LEU A 153 -8.69 -4.60 0.88
CA LEU A 153 -7.85 -3.41 0.95
C LEU A 153 -6.41 -3.81 1.30
N PHE A 154 -6.22 -4.61 2.34
CA PHE A 154 -4.90 -5.09 2.77
C PHE A 154 -4.13 -5.85 1.67
N TYR A 155 -4.77 -6.81 1.01
CA TYR A 155 -4.14 -7.63 -0.04
C TYR A 155 -4.00 -6.94 -1.40
N THR A 156 -4.43 -5.68 -1.53
CA THR A 156 -4.02 -4.88 -2.70
C THR A 156 -2.50 -4.67 -2.74
N ASN A 157 -1.80 -4.90 -1.62
CA ASN A 157 -0.36 -5.09 -1.53
C ASN A 157 0.47 -3.80 -1.72
N THR A 158 -0.16 -2.64 -1.55
CA THR A 158 0.49 -1.33 -1.45
C THR A 158 0.72 -1.01 0.03
N GLU A 159 1.79 -0.31 0.40
CA GLU A 159 2.05 -0.04 1.82
C GLU A 159 0.97 0.85 2.44
N GLY A 160 0.57 1.91 1.73
CA GLY A 160 -0.53 2.79 2.14
C GLY A 160 -1.83 2.03 2.44
N ASN A 161 -2.25 1.10 1.57
CA ASN A 161 -3.49 0.34 1.78
C ASN A 161 -3.41 -0.61 2.98
N ARG A 162 -2.24 -1.25 3.20
CA ARG A 162 -2.04 -2.12 4.37
C ARG A 162 -2.13 -1.32 5.67
N ILE A 163 -1.45 -0.17 5.72
CA ILE A 163 -1.50 0.74 6.86
C ILE A 163 -2.93 1.26 7.08
N THR A 164 -3.64 1.63 6.02
CA THR A 164 -5.05 2.05 6.12
C THR A 164 -5.93 0.94 6.68
N ALA A 165 -5.78 -0.30 6.19
CA ALA A 165 -6.51 -1.45 6.69
C ALA A 165 -6.23 -1.69 8.19
N ILE A 166 -4.96 -1.63 8.62
CA ILE A 166 -4.59 -1.73 10.04
C ILE A 166 -5.25 -0.59 10.84
N GLY A 167 -5.25 0.64 10.33
CA GLY A 167 -5.91 1.77 10.98
C GLY A 167 -7.40 1.56 11.17
N ILE A 168 -8.09 0.99 10.19
CA ILE A 168 -9.51 0.63 10.30
C ILE A 168 -9.71 -0.43 11.39
N MET A 169 -8.86 -1.48 11.43
CA MET A 169 -8.93 -2.51 12.48
C MET A 169 -8.66 -1.94 13.88
N GLN A 170 -7.78 -0.94 14.02
CA GLN A 170 -7.57 -0.26 15.31
C GLN A 170 -8.82 0.49 15.78
N ALA A 171 -9.53 1.15 14.86
CA ALA A 171 -10.72 1.92 15.18
C ALA A 171 -11.95 1.03 15.46
N ARG A 172 -12.04 -0.10 14.76
CA ARG A 172 -13.13 -1.07 14.85
C ARG A 172 -12.58 -2.49 14.98
N PRO A 173 -12.21 -2.92 16.20
CA PRO A 173 -11.57 -4.22 16.39
C PRO A 173 -12.45 -5.42 16.04
N GLU A 174 -13.77 -5.24 15.91
CA GLU A 174 -14.66 -6.25 15.35
C GLU A 174 -14.40 -6.55 13.86
N LEU A 175 -13.67 -5.66 13.16
CA LEU A 175 -13.23 -5.85 11.77
C LEU A 175 -11.82 -6.45 11.68
N ALA A 176 -11.19 -6.78 12.81
CA ALA A 176 -9.84 -7.35 12.83
C ALA A 176 -9.80 -8.69 12.10
N ASP A 177 -8.83 -8.83 11.19
CA ASP A 177 -8.59 -10.07 10.45
C ASP A 177 -7.26 -10.70 10.89
N MET A 178 -7.35 -11.93 11.42
CA MET A 178 -6.20 -12.64 11.99
C MET A 178 -5.06 -12.84 10.98
N GLU A 179 -5.38 -13.11 9.72
CA GLU A 179 -4.37 -13.35 8.70
C GLU A 179 -3.62 -12.07 8.35
N CYS A 180 -4.36 -10.96 8.22
CA CYS A 180 -3.78 -9.64 7.99
C CYS A 180 -2.86 -9.20 9.13
N LEU A 181 -3.32 -9.34 10.39
CA LEU A 181 -2.52 -8.97 11.57
C LEU A 181 -1.27 -9.84 11.70
N THR A 182 -1.39 -11.15 11.47
CA THR A 182 -0.24 -12.07 11.48
C THR A 182 0.77 -11.70 10.40
N ASP A 183 0.30 -11.42 9.18
CA ASP A 183 1.17 -11.03 8.07
C ASP A 183 1.89 -9.69 8.36
N SER A 184 1.20 -8.70 8.95
CA SER A 184 1.83 -7.43 9.31
C SER A 184 2.75 -7.49 10.52
N VAL A 185 2.56 -8.42 11.47
CA VAL A 185 3.50 -8.61 12.58
C VAL A 185 4.72 -9.42 12.13
N HIS A 186 4.53 -10.52 11.41
CA HIS A 186 5.61 -11.43 11.02
C HIS A 186 6.36 -11.03 9.74
N LYS A 187 5.68 -10.39 8.79
CA LYS A 187 6.22 -10.00 7.48
C LYS A 187 6.03 -8.50 7.22
N SER A 188 6.14 -7.70 8.29
CA SER A 188 6.06 -6.25 8.21
C SER A 188 7.02 -5.69 7.16
N ARG A 189 6.58 -4.71 6.38
CA ARG A 189 7.45 -4.00 5.42
C ARG A 189 8.27 -2.90 6.08
N SER A 190 7.91 -2.56 7.31
CA SER A 190 8.56 -1.50 8.07
C SER A 190 8.28 -1.62 9.57
N ALA A 191 9.14 -0.98 10.37
CA ALA A 191 8.94 -0.88 11.81
C ALA A 191 7.62 -0.19 12.18
N PHE A 192 7.23 0.83 11.42
CA PHE A 192 5.95 1.53 11.61
C PHE A 192 4.75 0.59 11.38
N GLU A 193 4.77 -0.19 10.30
CA GLU A 193 3.70 -1.18 10.04
C GLU A 193 3.59 -2.17 11.19
N GLN A 194 4.72 -2.75 11.63
CA GLN A 194 4.73 -3.73 12.72
C GLN A 194 4.19 -3.12 14.02
N TYR A 195 4.60 -1.89 14.34
CA TYR A 195 4.12 -1.18 15.53
C TYR A 195 2.60 -0.94 15.46
N GLN A 196 2.07 -0.45 14.33
CA GLN A 196 0.64 -0.23 14.17
C GLN A 196 -0.15 -1.54 14.18
N ALA A 197 0.40 -2.62 13.64
CA ALA A 197 -0.23 -3.94 13.72
C ALA A 197 -0.31 -4.44 15.17
N LEU A 198 0.77 -4.30 15.95
CA LEU A 198 0.75 -4.60 17.38
C LEU A 198 -0.28 -3.76 18.14
N ARG A 199 -0.44 -2.48 17.80
CA ARG A 199 -1.51 -1.65 18.37
C ARG A 199 -2.89 -2.19 18.04
N ALA A 200 -3.14 -2.57 16.79
CA ALA A 200 -4.42 -3.19 16.39
C ALA A 200 -4.70 -4.49 17.15
N VAL A 201 -3.66 -5.33 17.34
CA VAL A 201 -3.75 -6.54 18.17
C VAL A 201 -4.12 -6.18 19.60
N SER A 202 -3.47 -5.18 20.20
CA SER A 202 -3.76 -4.72 21.57
C SER A 202 -5.22 -4.26 21.73
N GLU A 203 -5.73 -3.45 20.80
CA GLU A 203 -7.13 -2.99 20.82
C GLU A 203 -8.12 -4.15 20.60
N THR A 204 -7.75 -5.14 19.81
CA THR A 204 -8.59 -6.33 19.58
C THR A 204 -8.63 -7.22 20.81
N VAL A 205 -7.47 -7.50 21.42
CA VAL A 205 -7.38 -8.33 22.62
C VAL A 205 -8.12 -7.70 23.80
N SER A 206 -8.11 -6.37 23.94
CA SER A 206 -8.79 -5.68 25.05
C SER A 206 -10.33 -5.72 24.97
N GLN A 207 -10.88 -5.92 23.77
CA GLN A 207 -12.33 -6.00 23.54
C GLN A 207 -12.85 -7.45 23.54
N LEU A 208 -11.98 -8.44 23.36
CA LEU A 208 -12.36 -9.85 23.37
C LEU A 208 -12.41 -10.39 24.80
N SER A 209 -13.42 -11.21 25.07
CA SER A 209 -13.53 -11.94 26.34
C SER A 209 -12.42 -12.97 26.50
N ASP A 210 -12.05 -13.24 27.75
CA ASP A 210 -11.13 -14.32 28.10
C ASP A 210 -11.64 -15.67 27.59
N GLY A 211 -10.73 -16.51 27.08
CA GLY A 211 -11.06 -17.79 26.47
C GLY A 211 -11.64 -17.73 25.05
N SER A 212 -11.72 -16.54 24.44
CA SER A 212 -12.01 -16.41 23.01
C SER A 212 -10.89 -17.04 22.18
N PRO A 213 -11.18 -17.99 21.26
CA PRO A 213 -10.15 -18.59 20.40
C PRO A 213 -9.37 -17.55 19.58
N LEU A 214 -10.02 -16.47 19.15
CA LEU A 214 -9.35 -15.39 18.42
C LEU A 214 -8.36 -14.66 19.32
N ARG A 215 -8.71 -14.42 20.59
CA ARG A 215 -7.84 -13.77 21.57
C ARG A 215 -6.60 -14.62 21.83
N ASP A 216 -6.78 -15.92 22.07
CA ASP A 216 -5.68 -16.85 22.34
C ASP A 216 -4.74 -16.96 21.14
N ASN A 217 -5.29 -16.99 19.92
CA ASN A 217 -4.51 -17.00 18.69
C ASN A 217 -3.69 -15.72 18.51
N LEU A 218 -4.26 -14.55 18.81
CA LEU A 218 -3.56 -13.27 18.75
C LEU A 218 -2.42 -13.20 19.76
N LEU A 219 -2.65 -13.64 21.00
CA LEU A 219 -1.62 -13.70 22.04
C LEU A 219 -0.49 -14.66 21.65
N ALA A 220 -0.83 -15.86 21.16
CA ALA A 220 0.15 -16.84 20.71
C ALA A 220 1.00 -16.31 19.53
N MET A 221 0.38 -15.57 18.61
CA MET A 221 1.10 -14.94 17.49
C MET A 221 2.11 -13.88 17.98
N VAL A 222 1.76 -13.07 18.98
CA VAL A 222 2.70 -12.10 19.57
C VAL A 222 3.84 -12.79 20.32
N GLU A 223 3.54 -13.85 21.06
CA GLU A 223 4.54 -14.67 21.77
C GLU A 223 5.53 -15.33 20.79
N GLU A 224 5.01 -15.88 19.68
CA GLU A 224 5.81 -16.46 18.60
C GLU A 224 6.73 -15.41 17.95
N ALA A 225 6.21 -14.20 17.69
CA ALA A 225 6.98 -13.10 17.10
C ALA A 225 8.16 -12.68 17.99
N LEU A 226 7.96 -12.61 19.32
CA LEU A 226 9.03 -12.33 20.28
C LEU A 226 10.06 -13.47 20.33
N THR A 227 9.59 -14.71 20.42
CA THR A 227 10.45 -15.90 20.55
C THR A 227 11.33 -16.11 19.32
N ARG A 228 10.81 -15.82 18.12
CA ARG A 228 11.57 -15.91 16.87
C ARG A 228 12.46 -14.72 16.58
N GLY A 229 12.43 -13.67 17.42
CA GLY A 229 13.19 -12.44 17.20
C GLY A 229 12.71 -11.64 15.99
N VAL A 230 11.46 -11.82 15.55
CA VAL A 230 10.82 -11.00 14.51
C VAL A 230 10.71 -9.55 14.98
N ILE A 231 10.44 -9.36 16.27
CA ILE A 231 10.56 -8.09 16.97
C ILE A 231 11.97 -8.08 17.59
N SER A 232 12.84 -7.17 17.14
CA SER A 232 14.25 -7.19 17.55
C SER A 232 14.41 -6.85 19.03
N PRO A 233 15.39 -7.44 19.76
CA PRO A 233 15.68 -7.07 21.14
C PRO A 233 16.03 -5.59 21.35
N GLY A 234 16.53 -4.90 20.31
CA GLY A 234 16.83 -3.47 20.35
C GLY A 234 15.63 -2.56 20.06
N ASP A 235 14.46 -3.11 19.71
CA ASP A 235 13.26 -2.34 19.37
C ASP A 235 12.41 -2.07 20.61
N SER A 236 12.83 -1.10 21.44
CA SER A 236 12.22 -0.79 22.74
C SER A 236 10.69 -0.71 22.67
N ASP A 237 10.15 0.11 21.77
CA ASP A 237 8.73 0.46 21.78
C ASP A 237 7.85 -0.70 21.29
N ARG A 238 8.31 -1.41 20.25
CA ARG A 238 7.58 -2.56 19.68
C ARG A 238 7.62 -3.74 20.64
N ARG A 239 8.76 -3.96 21.28
CA ARG A 239 8.94 -5.01 22.27
C ARG A 239 8.12 -4.73 23.52
N GLU A 240 8.17 -3.51 24.04
CA GLU A 240 7.39 -3.09 25.22
C GLU A 240 5.89 -3.28 24.98
N LEU A 241 5.39 -2.87 23.80
CA LEU A 241 4.00 -3.07 23.43
C LEU A 241 3.63 -4.56 23.31
N ALA A 242 4.48 -5.38 22.68
CA ALA A 242 4.25 -6.81 22.59
C ALA A 242 4.21 -7.49 23.98
N GLU A 243 5.12 -7.12 24.87
CA GLU A 243 5.13 -7.62 26.25
C GLU A 243 3.89 -7.13 27.04
N GLN A 244 3.42 -5.90 26.79
CA GLN A 244 2.18 -5.38 27.38
C GLN A 244 0.96 -6.18 26.93
N ILE A 245 0.87 -6.52 25.64
CA ILE A 245 -0.20 -7.38 25.11
C ILE A 245 -0.19 -8.73 25.82
N LEU A 246 0.97 -9.35 26.00
CA LEU A 246 1.07 -10.65 26.68
C LEU A 246 0.74 -10.58 28.18
N ARG A 247 1.00 -9.46 28.85
CA ARG A 247 0.60 -9.26 30.25
C ARG A 247 -0.91 -9.22 30.44
N SER A 248 -1.68 -8.87 29.40
CA SER A 248 -3.15 -8.92 29.45
C SER A 248 -3.72 -10.35 29.52
N LYS A 249 -2.88 -11.39 29.37
CA LYS A 249 -3.27 -12.81 29.53
C LYS A 249 -3.64 -13.18 30.98
N GLN A 250 -3.23 -12.37 31.96
CA GLN A 250 -3.40 -12.59 33.40
C GLN A 250 -4.63 -11.85 33.93
#